data_AF-A0A3C0NPY4-F1
#
_entry.id   AF-A0A3C0NPY4-F1
#
_cell.length_a   1.000
_cell.length_b   1.000
_cell.length_c   1.000
_cell.angle_alpha   90.00
_cell.angle_beta   90.00
_cell.angle_gamma   90.00
#
_symmetry.space_group_name_H-M   'P 1'
#
loop_
_entity.id
_entity.type
_entity.pdbx_description
1 polymer ?
#
loop_
_entity_poly.entity_id
_entity_poly.type
_entity_poly.pdbx_seq_one_letter_code
_entity_poly.pdbx_strand_id
1 'polypeptide(L)'
;MKDQNQYRLKAWELALLCALSLTLSAAVWAQGSVQRIEDGLIRLHVLAVSDDEEEQRIKLRVRDAVLSFLSPELEAMTDKAEAERFVSEALPQIKAAAESAAEGREVAVTLTRERYPTRRYGSFALPAGEYDSLRVILGEGQGHNWWCVVFPPVCLGAEGEEALSDAVGEDTFEILCADGQTSLRFKLLELWGNLTR
;
A
#
# COMPACT_ATOMS: atom_id res chain seq x y z
N MET A 1 47.42 39.68 5.73
CA MET A 1 47.12 38.38 5.08
C MET A 1 46.53 37.50 6.17
N LYS A 2 45.20 37.35 6.22
CA LYS A 2 44.51 36.66 7.33
C LYS A 2 44.76 35.16 7.22
N ASP A 3 45.17 34.57 8.34
CA ASP A 3 45.35 33.13 8.56
C ASP A 3 44.20 32.33 7.95
N GLN A 4 44.55 31.38 7.09
CA GLN A 4 43.62 30.34 6.68
C GLN A 4 43.47 29.37 7.85
N ASN A 5 42.36 29.53 8.58
CA ASN A 5 41.97 28.61 9.64
C ASN A 5 41.68 27.23 9.01
N GLN A 6 42.70 26.35 8.99
CA GLN A 6 42.53 24.96 8.60
C GLN A 6 41.72 24.24 9.68
N TYR A 7 40.41 24.15 9.47
CA TYR A 7 39.55 23.26 10.25
C TYR A 7 39.92 21.80 9.94
N ARG A 8 40.90 21.25 10.67
CA ARG A 8 41.20 19.80 10.65
C ARG A 8 40.19 19.09 11.54
N LEU A 9 39.14 18.55 10.91
CA LEU A 9 38.17 17.70 11.59
C LEU A 9 38.87 16.54 12.29
N LYS A 10 38.52 16.29 13.55
CA LYS A 10 39.03 15.13 14.28
C LYS A 10 38.41 13.86 13.71
N ALA A 11 39.11 12.73 13.83
CA ALA A 11 38.61 11.44 13.33
C ALA A 11 37.22 11.06 13.86
N TRP A 12 36.88 11.41 15.10
CA TRP A 12 35.55 11.16 15.66
C TRP A 12 34.47 12.10 15.10
N GLU A 13 34.80 13.35 14.78
CA GLU A 13 33.88 14.30 14.12
C GLU A 13 33.59 13.83 12.70
N LEU A 14 34.61 13.35 11.98
CA LEU A 14 34.46 12.73 10.67
C LEU A 14 33.58 11.47 10.76
N ALA A 15 33.80 10.61 11.75
CA ALA A 15 32.99 9.40 11.95
C ALA A 15 31.52 9.73 12.26
N LEU A 16 31.24 10.75 13.08
CA LEU A 16 29.88 11.20 13.36
C LEU A 16 29.21 11.79 12.11
N LEU A 17 29.94 12.58 11.31
CA LEU A 17 29.42 13.12 10.05
C LEU A 17 29.13 12.00 9.04
N CYS A 18 30.00 11.00 8.93
CA CYS A 18 29.77 9.82 8.09
C CYS A 18 28.56 9.02 8.58
N ALA A 19 28.44 8.77 9.89
CA ALA A 19 27.29 8.07 10.45
C ALA A 19 25.99 8.84 10.21
N LEU A 20 25.98 10.15 10.43
CA LEU A 20 24.83 11.01 10.15
C LEU A 20 24.45 10.94 8.66
N SER A 21 25.42 11.09 7.77
CA SER A 21 25.21 10.99 6.32
C SER A 21 24.58 9.64 5.93
N LEU A 22 25.13 8.53 6.44
CA LEU A 22 24.58 7.19 6.20
C LEU A 22 23.16 7.04 6.73
N THR A 23 22.86 7.54 7.93
CA THR A 23 21.50 7.48 8.49
C THR A 23 20.50 8.30 7.69
N LEU A 24 20.90 9.48 7.19
CA LEU A 24 20.04 10.32 6.36
C LEU A 24 19.79 9.67 5.00
N SER A 25 20.81 9.10 4.36
CA SER A 25 20.65 8.35 3.11
C SER A 25 19.75 7.13 3.28
N ALA A 26 19.89 6.38 4.37
CA ALA A 26 19.01 5.25 4.69
C ALA A 26 17.55 5.69 4.91
N ALA A 27 17.34 6.81 5.60
CA ALA A 27 16.00 7.37 5.82
C ALA A 27 15.35 7.80 4.50
N VAL A 28 16.08 8.48 3.62
CA VAL A 28 15.59 8.89 2.29
C VAL A 28 15.24 7.66 1.44
N TRP A 29 16.08 6.61 1.45
CA TRP A 29 15.81 5.38 0.72
C TRP A 29 14.58 4.63 1.25
N ALA A 30 14.42 4.56 2.57
CA ALA A 30 13.24 3.97 3.19
C ALA A 30 11.95 4.73 2.82
N GLN A 31 12.01 6.07 2.84
CA GLN A 31 10.88 6.91 2.44
C GLN A 31 10.52 6.74 0.96
N GLY A 32 11.51 6.66 0.06
CA GLY A 32 11.26 6.40 -1.36
C GLY A 32 10.65 5.03 -1.64
N SER A 33 10.91 4.03 -0.78
CA SER A 33 10.29 2.71 -0.90
C SER A 33 8.82 2.72 -0.46
N VAL A 34 8.49 3.44 0.63
CA VAL A 34 7.09 3.65 1.05
C VAL A 34 6.31 4.41 -0.02
N GLN A 35 6.88 5.48 -0.58
CA GLN A 35 6.23 6.25 -1.65
C GLN A 35 5.95 5.40 -2.88
N ARG A 36 6.87 4.52 -3.29
CA ARG A 36 6.61 3.58 -4.41
C ARG A 36 5.43 2.65 -4.14
N ILE A 37 5.24 2.23 -2.89
CA ILE A 37 4.09 1.40 -2.50
C ILE A 37 2.80 2.25 -2.51
N GLU A 38 2.83 3.45 -1.95
CA GLU A 38 1.68 4.37 -1.95
C GLU A 38 1.23 4.72 -3.37
N ASP A 39 2.20 5.04 -4.23
CA ASP A 39 1.96 5.48 -5.59
C ASP A 39 1.71 4.33 -6.56
N GLY A 40 1.92 3.07 -6.17
CA GLY A 40 1.70 1.88 -7.01
C GLY A 40 0.36 1.17 -6.77
N LEU A 41 -0.41 1.57 -5.75
CA LEU A 41 -1.59 0.83 -5.31
C LEU A 41 -2.88 1.66 -5.38
N ILE A 42 -3.98 0.98 -5.69
CA ILE A 42 -5.35 1.49 -5.46
C ILE A 42 -6.04 0.53 -4.49
N ARG A 43 -6.51 1.07 -3.37
CA ARG A 43 -7.14 0.30 -2.28
C ARG A 43 -8.66 0.42 -2.32
N LEU A 44 -9.35 -0.60 -1.81
CA LEU A 44 -10.80 -0.60 -1.61
C LEU A 44 -11.10 -0.51 -0.13
N HIS A 45 -11.94 0.45 0.22
CA HIS A 45 -12.46 0.64 1.56
C HIS A 45 -13.97 0.58 1.54
N VAL A 46 -14.54 -0.50 2.11
CA VAL A 46 -16.00 -0.66 2.24
C VAL A 46 -16.41 -0.45 3.70
N LEU A 47 -17.32 0.49 3.93
CA LEU A 47 -17.89 0.81 5.24
C LEU A 47 -19.35 0.35 5.29
N ALA A 48 -19.68 -0.44 6.32
CA ALA A 48 -21.05 -0.90 6.56
C ALA A 48 -21.88 0.17 7.29
N VAL A 49 -23.20 0.01 7.28
CA VAL A 49 -24.10 0.89 8.04
C VAL A 49 -23.83 0.78 9.55
N SER A 50 -23.71 -0.45 10.06
CA SER A 50 -23.45 -0.76 11.47
C SER A 50 -22.58 -2.02 11.64
N ASP A 51 -22.33 -2.39 12.90
CA ASP A 51 -21.58 -3.59 13.29
C ASP A 51 -22.44 -4.86 13.37
N ASP A 52 -23.73 -4.76 13.07
CA ASP A 52 -24.64 -5.89 13.10
C ASP A 52 -24.23 -6.96 12.07
N GLU A 53 -24.40 -8.23 12.41
CA GLU A 53 -24.00 -9.35 11.54
C GLU A 53 -24.61 -9.26 10.13
N GLU A 54 -25.85 -8.77 10.03
CA GLU A 54 -26.53 -8.55 8.76
C GLU A 54 -25.83 -7.49 7.91
N GLU A 55 -25.47 -6.34 8.50
CA GLU A 55 -24.77 -5.26 7.81
C GLU A 55 -23.35 -5.66 7.41
N GLN A 56 -22.68 -6.45 8.26
CA GLN A 56 -21.38 -7.02 7.93
C GLN A 56 -21.48 -8.01 6.75
N ARG A 57 -22.53 -8.83 6.68
CA ARG A 57 -22.79 -9.72 5.55
C ARG A 57 -23.09 -8.95 4.27
N ILE A 58 -23.92 -7.91 4.33
CA ILE A 58 -24.24 -7.05 3.18
C ILE A 58 -22.96 -6.37 2.67
N LYS A 59 -22.12 -5.83 3.56
CA LYS A 59 -20.82 -5.26 3.19
C LYS A 59 -19.94 -6.23 2.41
N LEU A 60 -19.86 -7.49 2.84
CA LEU A 60 -19.07 -8.51 2.13
C LEU A 60 -19.64 -8.81 0.74
N ARG A 61 -20.97 -8.85 0.59
CA ARG A 61 -21.61 -8.99 -0.73
C ARG A 61 -21.35 -7.80 -1.64
N VAL A 62 -21.44 -6.58 -1.12
CA VAL A 62 -21.14 -5.35 -1.86
C VAL A 62 -19.69 -5.34 -2.34
N ARG A 63 -18.75 -5.70 -1.45
CA ARG A 63 -17.34 -5.90 -1.80
C ARG A 63 -17.21 -6.88 -2.97
N ASP A 64 -17.83 -8.05 -2.88
CA ASP A 64 -17.70 -9.08 -3.92
C ASP A 64 -18.30 -8.63 -5.26
N ALA A 65 -19.41 -7.91 -5.24
CA ALA A 65 -20.01 -7.34 -6.44
C ALA A 65 -19.11 -6.28 -7.10
N VAL A 66 -18.50 -5.40 -6.30
CA VAL A 66 -17.56 -4.38 -6.78
C VAL A 66 -16.29 -5.02 -7.34
N LEU A 67 -15.71 -5.99 -6.64
CA LEU A 67 -14.53 -6.71 -7.11
C LEU A 67 -14.82 -7.48 -8.39
N SER A 68 -15.96 -8.18 -8.48
CA SER A 68 -16.36 -8.89 -9.69
C SER A 68 -16.50 -7.99 -10.92
N PHE A 69 -16.84 -6.71 -10.74
CA PHE A 69 -16.90 -5.74 -11.82
C PHE A 69 -15.50 -5.22 -12.21
N LEU A 70 -14.65 -4.98 -11.23
CA LEU A 70 -13.33 -4.36 -11.44
C LEU A 70 -12.26 -5.34 -11.90
N SER A 71 -12.24 -6.56 -11.37
CA SER A 71 -11.18 -7.54 -11.59
C SER A 71 -10.87 -7.82 -13.06
N PRO A 72 -11.86 -8.09 -13.95
CA PRO A 72 -11.55 -8.45 -15.34
C PRO A 72 -10.83 -7.35 -16.12
N GLU A 73 -11.17 -6.09 -15.85
CA GLU A 73 -10.57 -4.94 -16.52
C GLU A 73 -9.21 -4.60 -15.91
N LEU A 74 -9.08 -4.68 -14.58
CA LEU A 74 -7.84 -4.37 -13.88
C LEU A 74 -6.75 -5.44 -14.08
N GLU A 75 -7.12 -6.71 -14.27
CA GLU A 75 -6.19 -7.79 -14.63
C GLU A 75 -5.51 -7.57 -15.99
N ALA A 76 -6.19 -6.89 -16.92
CA ALA A 76 -5.63 -6.54 -18.21
C ALA A 76 -4.70 -5.31 -18.16
N MET A 77 -4.71 -4.57 -17.06
CA MET A 77 -3.96 -3.33 -16.89
C MET A 77 -2.63 -3.58 -16.16
N THR A 78 -1.58 -2.93 -16.65
CA THR A 78 -0.23 -2.99 -16.05
C THR A 78 0.19 -1.68 -15.41
N ASP A 79 -0.49 -0.59 -15.75
CA ASP A 79 -0.17 0.76 -15.27
C ASP A 79 -1.24 1.28 -14.32
N LYS A 80 -0.81 1.85 -13.19
CA LYS A 80 -1.73 2.41 -12.20
C LYS A 80 -2.49 3.62 -12.75
N ALA A 81 -1.85 4.50 -13.53
CA ALA A 81 -2.53 5.69 -14.03
C ALA A 81 -3.62 5.32 -15.05
N GLU A 82 -3.48 4.20 -15.75
CA GLU A 82 -4.56 3.58 -16.51
C GLU A 82 -5.68 3.05 -15.60
N ALA A 83 -5.34 2.27 -14.58
CA ALA A 83 -6.29 1.75 -13.60
C ALA A 83 -7.07 2.87 -12.88
N GLU A 84 -6.41 3.96 -12.48
CA GLU A 84 -7.01 5.09 -11.79
C GLU A 84 -8.01 5.83 -12.69
N ARG A 85 -7.66 6.05 -13.96
CA ARG A 85 -8.57 6.65 -14.95
C ARG A 85 -9.79 5.76 -15.17
N PHE A 86 -9.57 4.47 -15.37
CA PHE A 86 -10.66 3.51 -15.53
C PHE A 86 -11.60 3.51 -14.32
N VAL A 87 -11.06 3.40 -13.10
CA VAL A 87 -11.86 3.42 -11.86
C VAL A 87 -12.63 4.73 -11.74
N SER A 88 -12.00 5.87 -12.04
CA SER A 88 -12.64 7.19 -12.00
C SER A 88 -13.78 7.32 -13.02
N GLU A 89 -13.60 6.81 -14.23
CA GLU A 89 -14.63 6.83 -15.29
C GLU A 89 -15.77 5.85 -15.00
N ALA A 90 -15.44 4.71 -14.38
CA ALA A 90 -16.38 3.65 -14.04
C ALA A 90 -17.10 3.86 -12.69
N LEU A 91 -16.86 4.97 -11.97
CA LEU A 91 -17.52 5.26 -10.69
C LEU A 91 -19.05 5.07 -10.71
N PRO A 92 -19.80 5.52 -11.74
CA PRO A 92 -21.24 5.28 -11.82
C PRO A 92 -21.61 3.78 -11.90
N GLN A 93 -20.85 3.00 -12.65
CA GLN A 93 -21.05 1.57 -12.84
C GLN A 93 -20.68 0.79 -11.56
N ILE A 94 -19.58 1.18 -10.92
CA ILE A 94 -19.18 0.64 -9.60
C ILE A 94 -20.27 0.91 -8.57
N LYS A 95 -20.83 2.12 -8.56
CA LYS A 95 -21.95 2.48 -7.69
C LYS A 95 -23.17 1.61 -7.98
N ALA A 96 -23.54 1.42 -9.25
CA ALA A 96 -24.66 0.55 -9.63
C ALA A 96 -24.43 -0.92 -9.20
N ALA A 97 -23.21 -1.44 -9.36
CA ALA A 97 -22.85 -2.78 -8.91
C ALA A 97 -22.98 -2.90 -7.38
N ALA A 98 -22.49 -1.91 -6.63
CA ALA A 98 -22.62 -1.87 -5.18
C ALA A 98 -24.09 -1.78 -4.74
N GLU A 99 -24.89 -0.91 -5.35
CA GLU A 99 -26.33 -0.76 -5.06
C GLU A 99 -27.11 -2.06 -5.31
N SER A 100 -26.76 -2.81 -6.36
CA SER A 100 -27.41 -4.10 -6.65
C SER A 100 -27.24 -5.14 -5.53
N ALA A 101 -26.16 -5.03 -4.75
CA ALA A 101 -25.84 -5.93 -3.64
C ALA A 101 -26.17 -5.33 -2.26
N ALA A 102 -26.51 -4.03 -2.18
CA ALA A 102 -26.70 -3.29 -0.93
C ALA A 102 -28.09 -3.46 -0.29
N GLU A 103 -28.96 -4.30 -0.84
CA GLU A 103 -30.29 -4.62 -0.28
C GLU A 103 -31.13 -3.37 0.08
N GLY A 104 -31.03 -2.31 -0.76
CA GLY A 104 -31.78 -1.06 -0.59
C GLY A 104 -31.15 -0.03 0.36
N ARG A 105 -29.94 -0.26 0.88
CA ARG A 105 -29.17 0.77 1.60
C ARG A 105 -28.69 1.85 0.63
N GLU A 106 -28.57 3.08 1.13
CA GLU A 106 -27.91 4.15 0.38
C GLU A 106 -26.43 3.82 0.17
N VAL A 107 -25.93 4.04 -1.05
CA VAL A 107 -24.54 3.77 -1.41
C VAL A 107 -23.87 5.04 -1.94
N ALA A 108 -22.77 5.41 -1.31
CA ALA A 108 -21.87 6.44 -1.82
C ALA A 108 -20.55 5.80 -2.25
N VAL A 109 -20.12 6.08 -3.49
CA VAL A 109 -18.84 5.63 -4.02
C VAL A 109 -17.99 6.83 -4.41
N THR A 110 -16.76 6.89 -3.92
CA THR A 110 -15.81 7.97 -4.23
C THR A 110 -14.40 7.42 -4.42
N LEU A 111 -13.61 8.07 -5.27
CA LEU A 111 -12.17 7.85 -5.38
C LEU A 111 -11.46 9.03 -4.72
N THR A 112 -10.67 8.78 -3.69
CA THR A 112 -9.98 9.83 -2.92
C THR A 112 -8.70 9.32 -2.28
N ARG A 113 -7.82 10.21 -1.82
CA ARG A 113 -6.70 9.81 -0.97
C ARG A 113 -7.12 9.73 0.49
N GLU A 114 -6.84 8.60 1.12
CA GLU A 114 -7.06 8.43 2.56
C GLU A 114 -5.86 7.78 3.25
N ARG A 115 -5.78 7.99 4.56
CA ARG A 115 -4.73 7.42 5.38
C ARG A 115 -5.12 6.04 5.89
N TYR A 116 -4.30 5.04 5.60
CA TYR A 116 -4.45 3.68 6.08
C TYR A 116 -3.50 3.38 7.24
N PRO A 117 -3.91 2.56 8.22
CA PRO A 117 -2.99 1.97 9.17
C PRO A 117 -2.18 0.83 8.52
N THR A 118 -1.10 0.40 9.16
CA THR A 118 -0.36 -0.80 8.76
C THR A 118 -1.28 -2.02 8.80
N ARG A 119 -1.30 -2.82 7.73
CA ARG A 119 -2.17 -3.99 7.58
C ARG A 119 -1.37 -5.21 7.16
N ARG A 120 -1.57 -6.33 7.86
CA ARG A 120 -0.96 -7.62 7.54
C ARG A 120 -1.91 -8.45 6.69
N TYR A 121 -1.39 -9.01 5.62
CA TYR A 121 -2.06 -9.89 4.66
C TYR A 121 -1.24 -11.17 4.58
N GLY A 122 -1.53 -12.15 5.44
CA GLY A 122 -0.85 -13.45 5.44
C GLY A 122 0.69 -13.36 5.45
N SER A 123 1.28 -13.51 4.27
CA SER A 123 2.71 -13.53 3.95
C SER A 123 3.39 -12.15 3.90
N PHE A 124 2.64 -11.04 3.81
CA PHE A 124 3.20 -9.68 3.72
C PHE A 124 2.44 -8.65 4.57
N ALA A 125 3.01 -7.47 4.75
CA ALA A 125 2.36 -6.36 5.44
C ALA A 125 2.51 -5.04 4.67
N LEU A 126 1.40 -4.33 4.43
CA LEU A 126 1.41 -3.00 3.84
C LEU A 126 1.60 -1.94 4.94
N PRO A 127 2.54 -0.99 4.76
CA PRO A 127 2.83 0.04 5.76
C PRO A 127 1.67 1.05 5.89
N ALA A 128 1.61 1.72 7.04
CA ALA A 128 0.75 2.90 7.21
C ALA A 128 1.19 4.01 6.24
N GLY A 129 0.23 4.71 5.64
CA GLY A 129 0.51 5.65 4.56
C GLY A 129 -0.75 6.29 3.98
N GLU A 130 -0.58 7.19 3.01
CA GLU A 130 -1.67 7.74 2.21
C GLU A 130 -1.78 7.03 0.87
N TYR A 131 -2.98 6.51 0.57
CA TYR A 131 -3.21 5.69 -0.61
C TYR A 131 -4.41 6.21 -1.39
N ASP A 132 -4.40 5.99 -2.71
CA ASP A 132 -5.60 6.16 -3.52
C ASP A 132 -6.61 5.07 -3.14
N SER A 133 -7.82 5.51 -2.79
CA SER A 133 -8.83 4.71 -2.12
C SER A 133 -10.16 4.84 -2.84
N LEU A 134 -10.63 3.73 -3.40
CA LEU A 134 -12.01 3.55 -3.80
C LEU A 134 -12.83 3.27 -2.54
N ARG A 135 -13.58 4.27 -2.10
CA ARG A 135 -14.43 4.21 -0.92
C ARG A 135 -15.84 3.85 -1.33
N VAL A 136 -16.42 2.85 -0.67
CA VAL A 136 -17.82 2.43 -0.80
C VAL A 136 -18.45 2.52 0.58
N ILE A 137 -19.33 3.49 0.78
CA ILE A 137 -20.00 3.75 2.06
C ILE A 137 -21.44 3.30 1.95
N LEU A 138 -21.86 2.42 2.86
CA LEU A 138 -23.24 2.00 3.03
C LEU A 138 -23.90 2.82 4.15
N GLY A 139 -25.00 3.50 3.83
CA GLY A 139 -25.71 4.39 4.75
C GLY A 139 -24.79 5.42 5.41
N GLU A 140 -24.78 5.48 6.73
CA GLU A 140 -23.95 6.41 7.50
C GLU A 140 -22.48 5.97 7.66
N GLY A 141 -22.13 4.73 7.27
CA GLY A 141 -20.77 4.23 7.33
C GLY A 141 -20.20 4.07 8.74
N GLN A 142 -21.03 3.76 9.74
CA GLN A 142 -20.59 3.64 11.14
C GLN A 142 -20.03 2.25 11.48
N GLY A 143 -20.21 1.26 10.61
CA GLY A 143 -19.77 -0.10 10.86
C GLY A 143 -18.27 -0.32 10.66
N HIS A 144 -17.79 -1.50 11.05
CA HIS A 144 -16.41 -1.91 10.85
C HIS A 144 -15.97 -1.74 9.40
N ASN A 145 -14.75 -1.24 9.25
CA ASN A 145 -14.11 -1.07 7.96
C ASN A 145 -13.69 -2.42 7.37
N TRP A 146 -13.79 -2.53 6.04
CA TRP A 146 -13.17 -3.58 5.27
C TRP A 146 -12.16 -2.99 4.30
N TRP A 147 -10.91 -3.46 4.35
CA TRP A 147 -9.82 -2.96 3.52
C TRP A 147 -9.28 -4.04 2.60
N CYS A 148 -9.07 -3.69 1.35
CA CYS A 148 -8.52 -4.56 0.31
C CYS A 148 -7.64 -3.73 -0.64
N VAL A 149 -6.82 -4.40 -1.46
CA VAL A 149 -6.08 -3.79 -2.58
C VAL A 149 -6.75 -4.26 -3.87
N VAL A 150 -7.20 -3.30 -4.69
CA VAL A 150 -7.88 -3.58 -5.95
C VAL A 150 -6.92 -3.55 -7.12
N PHE A 151 -5.97 -2.63 -7.10
CA PHE A 151 -4.90 -2.56 -8.09
C PHE A 151 -3.54 -2.57 -7.39
N PRO A 152 -2.64 -3.50 -7.75
CA PRO A 152 -2.91 -4.72 -8.54
C PRO A 152 -3.93 -5.62 -7.80
N PRO A 153 -4.55 -6.62 -8.46
CA PRO A 153 -5.63 -7.42 -7.88
C PRO A 153 -5.15 -8.44 -6.83
N VAL A 154 -4.62 -7.94 -5.70
CA VAL A 154 -4.00 -8.76 -4.65
C VAL A 154 -5.02 -9.60 -3.87
N CYS A 155 -6.26 -9.12 -3.77
CA CYS A 155 -7.30 -9.78 -2.97
C CYS A 155 -7.83 -11.10 -3.57
N LEU A 156 -7.31 -11.55 -4.71
CA LEU A 156 -7.79 -12.73 -5.43
C LEU A 156 -7.04 -14.05 -5.12
N GLY A 157 -5.92 -14.00 -4.39
CA GLY A 157 -5.17 -15.21 -4.00
C GLY A 157 -3.68 -15.12 -4.30
N ALA A 158 -3.02 -16.26 -4.53
CA ALA A 158 -1.57 -16.35 -4.75
C ALA A 158 -1.07 -15.56 -5.98
N GLU A 159 -1.90 -15.44 -7.02
CA GLU A 159 -1.65 -14.60 -8.20
C GLU A 159 -1.54 -13.11 -7.84
N GLY A 160 -2.18 -12.71 -6.74
CA GLY A 160 -2.12 -11.37 -6.20
C GLY A 160 -0.77 -10.97 -5.62
N GLU A 161 0.04 -11.93 -5.13
CA GLU A 161 1.38 -11.66 -4.60
C GLU A 161 2.37 -11.33 -5.73
N GLU A 162 2.30 -12.06 -6.84
CA GLU A 162 3.13 -11.83 -8.03
C GLU A 162 2.80 -10.46 -8.65
N ALA A 163 1.51 -10.16 -8.85
CA ALA A 163 1.09 -8.85 -9.36
C ALA A 163 1.49 -7.70 -8.42
N LEU A 164 1.48 -7.91 -7.11
CA LEU A 164 1.98 -6.94 -6.14
C LEU A 164 3.48 -6.72 -6.29
N SER A 165 4.26 -7.80 -6.42
CA SER A 165 5.71 -7.74 -6.64
C SER A 165 6.06 -6.95 -7.90
N ASP A 166 5.36 -7.17 -8.99
CA ASP A 166 5.58 -6.45 -10.25
C ASP A 166 5.26 -4.95 -10.12
N ALA A 167 4.19 -4.59 -9.41
CA ALA A 167 3.77 -3.19 -9.25
C ALA A 167 4.71 -2.37 -8.34
N VAL A 168 5.22 -2.96 -7.26
CA VAL A 168 6.07 -2.25 -6.28
C VAL A 168 7.58 -2.51 -6.48
N GLY A 169 7.91 -3.50 -7.29
CA GLY A 169 9.26 -4.03 -7.51
C GLY A 169 9.67 -5.08 -6.49
N GLU A 170 10.42 -6.09 -6.93
CA GLU A 170 10.87 -7.24 -6.12
C GLU A 170 11.57 -6.84 -4.83
N ASP A 171 12.50 -5.87 -4.88
CA ASP A 171 13.23 -5.36 -3.71
C ASP A 171 12.27 -4.81 -2.64
N THR A 172 11.23 -4.11 -3.07
CA THR A 172 10.22 -3.52 -2.19
C THR A 172 9.31 -4.61 -1.65
N PHE A 173 8.90 -5.57 -2.48
CA PHE A 173 8.07 -6.70 -2.08
C PHE A 173 8.76 -7.60 -1.04
N GLU A 174 10.06 -7.86 -1.18
CA GLU A 174 10.85 -8.59 -0.18
C GLU A 174 10.79 -7.92 1.20
N ILE A 175 10.79 -6.58 1.24
CA ILE A 175 10.65 -5.80 2.48
C ILE A 175 9.25 -5.96 3.09
N LEU A 176 8.21 -6.07 2.26
CA LEU A 176 6.82 -6.28 2.69
C LEU A 176 6.59 -7.69 3.24
N CYS A 177 7.20 -8.72 2.62
CA CYS A 177 7.08 -10.12 3.02
C CYS A 177 7.91 -10.48 4.26
N ALA A 178 9.01 -9.78 4.48
CA ALA A 178 9.83 -10.03 5.65
C ALA A 178 9.09 -9.62 6.93
N ASP A 179 9.02 -10.53 7.91
CA ASP A 179 8.96 -10.09 9.30
C ASP A 179 10.23 -9.25 9.54
N GLY A 180 10.08 -7.93 9.49
CA GLY A 180 11.14 -6.96 9.19
C GLY A 180 12.40 -6.98 10.08
N GLN A 181 12.48 -7.89 11.06
CA GLN A 181 13.69 -8.13 11.86
C GLN A 181 14.57 -9.28 11.34
N THR A 182 13.98 -10.28 10.67
CA THR A 182 14.70 -11.50 10.27
C THR A 182 15.46 -11.30 8.96
N SER A 183 14.84 -10.71 7.93
CA SER A 183 15.51 -10.49 6.63
C SER A 183 16.65 -9.46 6.73
N LEU A 184 16.48 -8.38 7.49
CA LEU A 184 17.54 -7.37 7.68
C LEU A 184 18.79 -8.00 8.30
N ARG A 185 18.63 -8.92 9.25
CA ARG A 185 19.76 -9.66 9.84
C ARG A 185 20.48 -10.52 8.80
N PHE A 186 19.75 -11.26 7.96
CA PHE A 186 20.35 -12.09 6.92
C PHE A 186 21.02 -11.25 5.83
N LYS A 187 20.39 -10.18 5.36
CA LYS A 187 20.94 -9.28 4.32
C LYS A 187 22.19 -8.54 4.82
N LEU A 188 22.22 -8.14 6.10
CA LEU A 188 23.43 -7.60 6.75
C LEU A 188 24.55 -8.64 6.85
N LEU A 189 24.23 -9.90 7.16
CA LEU A 189 25.21 -11.00 7.21
C LEU A 189 25.75 -11.35 5.82
N GLU A 190 24.92 -11.33 4.79
CA GLU A 190 25.34 -11.57 3.39
C GLU A 190 26.20 -10.44 2.85
N LEU A 191 25.80 -9.18 3.08
CA LEU A 191 26.61 -8.02 2.73
C LEU A 191 27.96 -8.04 3.44
N TRP A 192 27.98 -8.40 4.73
CA TRP A 192 29.22 -8.58 5.47
C TRP A 192 30.07 -9.71 4.88
N GLY A 193 29.45 -10.85 4.58
CA GLY A 193 30.11 -11.99 3.93
C GLY A 193 30.77 -11.62 2.61
N ASN A 194 30.09 -10.86 1.76
CA ASN A 194 30.60 -10.37 0.47
C ASN A 194 31.72 -9.32 0.62
N LEU A 195 31.68 -8.49 1.67
CA LEU A 195 32.74 -7.51 1.96
C LEU A 195 34.01 -8.15 2.54
N THR A 196 33.88 -9.30 3.20
CA THR A 196 35.01 -10.05 3.78
C THR A 196 35.61 -11.11 2.87
N ARG A 197 35.13 -11.21 1.62
CA ARG A 197 35.63 -12.16 0.61
C ARG A 197 36.51 -11.50 -0.42
#